data_AF-A0A1I8B9K6-F1
#
_entry.id   AF-A0A1I8B9K6-F1
#
_cell.length_a   1.000
_cell.length_b   1.000
_cell.length_c   1.000
_cell.angle_alpha   90.00
_cell.angle_beta   90.00
_cell.angle_gamma   90.00
#
_symmetry.space_group_name_H-M   'P 1'
#
loop_
_entity.id
_entity.type
_entity.pdbx_description
1 polymer ?
#
loop_
_entity_poly.entity_id
_entity_poly.type
_entity_poly.pdbx_seq_one_letter_code
_entity_poly.pdbx_strand_id
1 'polypeptide(L)'
;MYECGFIILHKSEHARQLLKWALLCAATKQCINPDDSELYCPSDRTSIGKCHRYDQSVFGILNVNSEYKRSVHDNGKPKYNLVL
;
A
#
# COMPACT_ATOMS: atom_id res chain seq x y z
N MET A 1 -6.84 0.58 17.10
CA MET A 1 -5.47 0.18 16.71
C MET A 1 -4.75 1.45 16.28
N TYR A 2 -3.87 1.99 17.12
CA TYR A 2 -3.28 3.34 17.01
C TYR A 2 -1.78 3.32 16.64
N GLU A 3 -1.31 2.29 15.94
CA GLU A 3 0.07 2.29 15.48
C GLU A 3 0.18 3.14 14.21
N CYS A 4 0.61 4.39 14.41
CA CYS A 4 1.21 5.18 13.33
C CYS A 4 2.60 4.60 13.08
N GLY A 5 2.77 3.84 12.00
CA GLY A 5 4.09 3.40 11.56
C GLY A 5 4.90 4.61 11.11
N PHE A 6 6.05 4.86 11.75
CA PHE A 6 7.03 5.82 11.23
C PHE A 6 7.80 5.19 10.08
N ILE A 7 7.88 5.90 8.96
CA ILE A 7 8.64 5.47 7.78
C ILE A 7 9.84 6.39 7.64
N ILE A 8 11.05 5.83 7.73
CA ILE A 8 12.30 6.56 7.46
C ILE A 8 12.64 6.37 5.99
N LEU A 9 12.64 7.46 5.22
CA LEU A 9 12.94 7.45 3.79
C LEU A 9 14.26 8.19 3.53
N HIS A 10 15.18 7.53 2.84
CA HIS A 10 16.36 8.19 2.28
C HIS A 10 16.01 8.84 0.94
N LYS A 11 16.45 10.09 0.74
CA LYS A 11 16.25 10.84 -0.51
C LYS A 11 16.84 10.05 -1.68
N SER A 12 15.97 9.57 -2.56
CA SER A 12 16.30 8.80 -3.76
C SER A 12 15.17 8.93 -4.78
N GLU A 13 15.46 8.66 -6.06
CA GLU A 13 14.40 8.63 -7.09
C GLU A 13 13.35 7.57 -6.81
N HIS A 14 13.74 6.45 -6.19
CA HIS A 14 12.81 5.41 -5.76
C HIS A 14 11.85 5.91 -4.68
N ALA A 15 12.36 6.55 -3.62
CA ALA A 15 11.51 7.15 -2.58
C ALA A 15 10.62 8.26 -3.14
N ARG A 16 11.12 9.06 -4.09
CA ARG A 16 10.32 10.09 -4.78
C ARG A 16 9.15 9.48 -5.56
N GLN A 17 9.37 8.35 -6.25
CA GLN A 17 8.30 7.64 -6.96
C GLN A 17 7.27 7.05 -6.00
N LEU A 18 7.71 6.42 -4.90
CA LEU A 18 6.79 5.90 -3.88
C LEU A 18 5.91 7.01 -3.28
N LEU A 19 6.51 8.16 -2.92
CA LEU A 19 5.77 9.32 -2.41
C LEU A 19 4.78 9.88 -3.44
N LYS A 20 5.18 9.94 -4.72
CA LYS A 20 4.28 10.38 -5.80
C LYS A 20 3.05 9.48 -5.88
N TRP A 21 3.23 8.16 -5.89
CA TRP A 21 2.10 7.22 -5.96
C TRP A 21 1.25 7.25 -4.69
N ALA A 22 1.86 7.40 -3.51
CA ALA A 22 1.13 7.56 -2.26
C ALA A 22 0.27 8.83 -2.27
N LEU A 23 0.80 9.95 -2.78
CA LEU A 23 0.05 11.20 -2.92
C LEU A 23 -1.11 11.08 -3.91
N LEU A 24 -0.89 10.44 -5.06
CA LEU A 24 -1.96 10.19 -6.04
C LEU A 24 -3.05 9.26 -5.48
N CYS A 25 -2.65 8.23 -4.73
CA CYS A 25 -3.57 7.38 -3.98
C CYS A 25 -4.38 8.21 -2.98
N ALA A 26 -3.72 9.07 -2.21
CA ALA A 26 -4.39 9.91 -1.22
C ALA A 26 -5.38 10.92 -1.85
N ALA A 27 -5.17 11.30 -3.10
CA ALA A 27 -6.10 12.14 -3.87
C ALA A 27 -7.31 11.37 -4.44
N THR A 28 -7.32 10.03 -4.32
CA THR A 28 -8.34 9.15 -4.93
C THR A 28 -9.11 8.42 -3.82
N LYS A 29 -10.41 8.70 -3.70
CA LYS A 29 -11.26 8.16 -2.63
C LYS A 29 -11.18 6.64 -2.52
N GLN A 30 -11.24 5.93 -3.65
CA GLN A 30 -11.23 4.47 -3.70
C GLN A 30 -9.95 3.85 -3.11
N CYS A 31 -8.85 4.60 -3.09
CA CYS A 31 -7.58 4.11 -2.57
C CYS A 31 -7.49 4.20 -1.04
N ILE A 32 -8.07 5.24 -0.44
CA ILE A 32 -8.13 5.41 1.02
C ILE A 32 -9.34 4.71 1.62
N ASN A 33 -10.46 4.72 0.90
CA ASN A 33 -11.78 4.24 1.31
C ASN A 33 -12.42 3.49 0.12
N PRO A 34 -11.98 2.26 -0.16
CA PRO A 34 -12.58 1.43 -1.20
C PRO A 34 -14.05 1.16 -0.91
N ASP A 35 -14.81 0.83 -1.95
CA ASP A 35 -16.18 0.39 -1.80
C ASP A 35 -16.20 -0.90 -0.93
N ASP A 36 -17.18 -1.02 -0.03
CA ASP A 36 -17.26 -2.06 1.02
C ASP A 36 -16.31 -1.92 2.23
N SER A 37 -15.55 -0.82 2.35
CA SER A 37 -14.79 -0.54 3.58
C SER A 37 -15.73 -0.16 4.74
N GLU A 38 -15.53 -0.75 5.91
CA GLU A 38 -16.36 -0.52 7.09
C GLU A 38 -15.66 0.45 8.06
N LEU A 39 -16.34 1.53 8.46
CA LEU A 39 -15.82 2.48 9.46
C LEU A 39 -15.76 1.85 10.86
N TYR A 40 -16.78 1.06 11.18
CA TYR A 40 -16.86 0.33 12.44
C TYR A 40 -16.64 -1.14 12.16
N CYS A 41 -15.57 -1.69 12.71
CA CYS A 41 -15.29 -3.10 12.60
C CYS A 41 -15.93 -3.86 13.76
N PRO A 42 -16.92 -4.73 13.51
CA PRO A 42 -17.36 -5.68 14.52
C PRO A 42 -16.19 -6.60 14.89
N SER A 43 -16.13 -7.04 16.15
CA SER A 43 -15.02 -7.83 16.71
C SER A 43 -14.81 -9.18 16.03
N ASP A 44 -15.77 -9.65 15.23
CA ASP A 44 -15.61 -10.81 14.36
C ASP A 44 -14.70 -10.45 13.19
N ARG A 45 -13.40 -10.68 13.42
CA ARG A 45 -12.28 -10.52 12.47
C ARG A 45 -12.35 -11.46 11.25
N THR A 46 -13.54 -11.90 10.87
CA THR A 46 -13.75 -12.92 9.83
C THR A 46 -13.67 -12.33 8.42
N SER A 47 -13.86 -11.02 8.24
CA SER A 47 -13.68 -10.32 6.96
C SER A 47 -12.24 -9.80 6.81
N ILE A 48 -11.37 -10.61 6.22
CA ILE A 48 -10.04 -10.16 5.76
C ILE A 48 -10.25 -8.99 4.79
N GLY A 49 -9.57 -7.87 5.00
CA GLY A 49 -9.63 -6.72 4.09
C GLY A 49 -10.58 -5.61 4.52
N LYS A 50 -11.84 -5.92 4.88
CA LYS A 50 -12.90 -4.90 5.04
C LYS A 50 -12.71 -3.90 6.18
N CYS A 51 -11.96 -4.31 7.20
CA CYS A 51 -11.69 -3.55 8.41
C CYS A 51 -10.30 -2.89 8.42
N HIS A 52 -9.58 -2.88 7.29
CA HIS A 52 -8.24 -2.30 7.28
C HIS A 52 -8.26 -0.79 7.01
N ARG A 53 -7.38 -0.07 7.71
CA ARG A 53 -6.98 1.28 7.34
C ARG A 53 -6.05 1.22 6.14
N TYR A 54 -6.61 1.35 4.95
CA TYR A 54 -5.87 1.29 3.69
C TYR A 54 -4.82 2.40 3.55
N ASP A 55 -5.04 3.54 4.22
CA ASP A 55 -4.07 4.63 4.29
C ASP A 55 -2.79 4.25 5.05
N GLN A 56 -2.85 3.30 6.00
CA GLN A 56 -1.70 2.85 6.77
C GLN A 56 -0.86 1.79 6.04
N SER A 57 -1.45 1.05 5.10
CA SER A 57 -0.76 0.00 4.33
C SER A 57 -0.22 0.47 2.97
N VAL A 58 -0.61 1.67 2.52
CA VAL A 58 -0.29 2.20 1.18
C VAL A 58 1.20 2.12 0.84
N PHE A 59 2.09 2.51 1.76
CA PHE A 59 3.53 2.50 1.50
C PHE A 59 4.11 1.10 1.40
N GLY A 60 3.58 0.13 2.17
CA GLY A 60 3.99 -1.27 2.07
C GLY A 60 3.62 -1.87 0.72
N ILE A 61 2.37 -1.64 0.29
CA ILE A 61 1.86 -2.09 -1.02
C ILE A 61 2.68 -1.48 -2.15
N LEU A 62 2.88 -0.16 -2.12
CA LEU A 62 3.65 0.55 -3.14
C LEU A 62 5.10 0.08 -3.21
N ASN A 63 5.73 -0.21 -2.07
CA ASN A 63 7.09 -0.71 -2.02
C ASN A 63 7.20 -2.10 -2.65
N VAL A 64 6.35 -3.05 -2.25
CA VAL A 64 6.33 -4.41 -2.83
C VAL A 64 6.05 -4.35 -4.34
N ASN A 65 5.10 -3.52 -4.77
CA ASN A 65 4.78 -3.35 -6.19
C ASN A 65 5.93 -2.70 -6.98
N SER A 66 6.65 -1.76 -6.37
CA SER A 66 7.84 -1.17 -7.00
C SER A 66 8.96 -2.19 -7.15
N GLU A 67 9.20 -3.01 -6.14
CA GLU A 67 10.22 -4.07 -6.19
C GLU A 67 9.84 -5.20 -7.15
N TYR A 68 8.56 -5.55 -7.22
CA TYR A 68 8.01 -6.42 -8.27
C TYR A 68 8.37 -5.90 -9.66
N LYS A 69 8.03 -4.64 -9.96
CA LYS A 69 8.30 -4.02 -11.28
C LYS A 69 9.80 -4.03 -11.62
N ARG A 70 10.67 -3.74 -10.65
CA ARG A 70 12.13 -3.82 -10.83
C ARG A 70 12.58 -5.24 -11.13
N SER A 71 12.09 -6.23 -10.39
CA SER A 71 12.47 -7.63 -10.61
C SER A 71 12.06 -8.16 -11.98
N VAL A 72 10.90 -7.75 -12.50
CA VAL A 72 10.46 -8.06 -13.86
C VAL A 72 11.36 -7.40 -14.90
N HIS A 73 11.70 -6.13 -14.69
CA HIS A 73 12.58 -5.39 -15.60
C HIS A 73 14.00 -6.00 -15.67
N ASP A 74 14.55 -6.43 -14.53
CA ASP A 74 15.94 -6.88 -14.45
C ASP A 74 16.13 -8.37 -14.80
N ASN A 75 15.13 -9.23 -14.60
CA ASN A 75 15.28 -10.69 -14.73
C ASN A 75 14.16 -11.38 -15.54
N GLY A 76 13.14 -10.66 -16.00
CA GLY A 76 11.97 -11.24 -16.68
C GLY A 76 11.11 -12.18 -15.81
N LYS A 77 11.47 -12.40 -14.54
CA LYS A 77 10.74 -13.22 -13.57
C LYS A 77 10.60 -12.48 -12.24
N PRO A 78 9.36 -12.34 -11.72
CA PRO A 78 9.14 -11.59 -10.51
C PRO A 78 9.61 -12.34 -9.26
N LYS A 79 10.23 -11.61 -8.31
CA LYS A 79 10.63 -12.15 -6.99
C LYS A 79 9.49 -12.20 -5.98
N TYR A 80 8.42 -11.45 -6.22
CA TYR A 80 7.25 -11.30 -5.34
C TYR A 80 5.98 -11.39 -6.18
N ASN A 81 4.81 -11.47 -5.55
CA ASN A 81 3.53 -11.35 -6.26
C ASN A 81 3.11 -9.88 -6.32
N LEU A 82 2.42 -9.48 -7.39
CA LEU A 82 1.76 -8.17 -7.45
C LEU A 82 0.67 -8.12 -6.38
N VAL A 83 0.68 -7.08 -5.57
CA VAL A 83 -0.35 -6.84 -4.55
C VAL A 83 -1.32 -5.80 -5.12
N LEU A 84 -2.58 -6.20 -5.33
CA LEU A 84 -3.67 -5.35 -5.78
C LEU A 84 -4.34 -4.66 -4.60
#